data_AF-A0A662L2U1-F1
#
_entry.id   AF-A0A662L2U1-F1
#
_cell.length_a   1.000
_cell.length_b   1.000
_cell.length_c   1.000
_cell.angle_alpha   90.00
_cell.angle_beta   90.00
_cell.angle_gamma   90.00
#
_symmetry.space_group_name_H-M   'P 1'
#
loop_
_entity.id
_entity.type
_entity.pdbx_description
1 polymer ?
#
loop_
_entity_poly.entity_id
_entity_poly.type
_entity_poly.pdbx_seq_one_letter_code
_entity_poly.pdbx_strand_id
1 'polypeptide(L)' 'MKIVIDVRTREEFIKEHIKGAINIPWQDLDFYIDFLKDKEVMLYCDTGFRASIAKEKLVKYGIDAI' A
#
# COMPACT_ATOMS: atom_id res chain seq x y z
N MET A 1 0.78 2.54 -14.70
CA MET A 1 1.05 3.78 -13.91
C MET A 1 1.54 3.35 -12.55
N LYS A 2 2.66 3.90 -12.08
CA LYS A 2 3.27 3.52 -10.81
C LYS A 2 2.68 4.34 -9.67
N ILE A 3 2.22 3.67 -8.61
CA ILE A 3 1.67 4.32 -7.42
C ILE A 3 2.46 3.89 -6.19
N VAL A 4 2.69 4.84 -5.28
CA VAL A 4 3.34 4.58 -3.99
C VAL A 4 2.26 4.58 -2.92
N ILE A 5 2.18 3.51 -2.15
CA ILE A 5 1.18 3.33 -1.10
C ILE A 5 1.86 3.20 0.25
N ASP A 6 1.48 4.08 1.16
CA ASP A 6 1.84 4.00 2.56
C ASP A 6 0.80 3.16 3.31
N VAL A 7 1.21 1.99 3.80
CA VAL A 7 0.31 1.06 4.48
C VAL A 7 0.26 1.23 6.00
N ARG A 8 0.83 2.32 6.51
CA ARG A 8 0.77 2.73 7.92
C ARG A 8 -0.58 3.37 8.27
N THR A 9 -0.78 3.72 9.53
CA THR A 9 -2.00 4.43 9.94
C THR A 9 -2.03 5.84 9.36
N ARG A 10 -3.21 6.45 9.38
CA ARG A 10 -3.42 7.81 8.91
C ARG A 10 -2.57 8.82 9.69
N GLU A 11 -2.41 8.61 11.00
CA GLU A 11 -1.65 9.50 11.88
C GLU A 11 -0.15 9.49 11.52
N GLU A 12 0.42 8.31 11.26
CA GLU A 12 1.79 8.16 10.80
C GLU A 12 2.00 8.87 9.45
N PHE A 13 1.07 8.69 8.52
CA PHE A 13 1.11 9.33 7.20
C PHE A 13 1.02 10.86 7.29
N ILE A 14 0.11 11.40 8.10
CA ILE A 14 -0.05 12.86 8.26
C ILE A 14 1.20 13.48 8.88
N LYS A 15 1.84 12.78 9.82
CA LYS A 15 3.07 13.26 10.46
C LYS A 15 4.19 13.40 9.43
N GLU A 16 4.42 12.36 8.63
CA GLU A 16 5.38 12.37 7.54
C GLU A 16 5.11 11.24 6.55
N HIS A 17 5.28 11.50 5.26
CA HIS A 17 5.14 10.50 4.22
C HIS A 17 5.97 10.89 2.99
N ILE A 18 6.18 9.93 2.10
CA ILE A 18 6.83 10.18 0.80
C ILE A 18 5.90 11.05 -0.05
N LYS A 19 6.41 12.15 -0.60
CA LYS A 19 5.63 13.06 -1.45
C LYS A 19 4.97 12.28 -2.61
N GLY A 20 3.65 12.39 -2.73
CA GLY A 20 2.87 11.71 -3.76
C GLY A 20 2.45 10.28 -3.40
N ALA A 21 2.79 9.79 -2.21
CA ALA A 21 2.24 8.55 -1.70
C ALA A 21 0.76 8.71 -1.35
N ILE A 22 0.00 7.61 -1.48
CA ILE A 22 -1.39 7.50 -1.06
C ILE A 22 -1.41 6.66 0.22
N ASN A 23 -2.12 7.11 1.25
CA ASN A 23 -2.31 6.31 2.45
C ASN A 23 -3.44 5.30 2.25
N ILE A 24 -3.11 4.01 2.32
CA ILE A 24 -4.08 2.92 2.38
C ILE A 24 -3.59 1.95 3.45
N PRO A 25 -4.07 2.06 4.71
CA PRO A 25 -3.68 1.15 5.77
C PRO A 25 -3.83 -0.31 5.34
N TRP A 26 -2.90 -1.17 5.73
CA TRP A 26 -2.89 -2.58 5.28
C TRP A 26 -4.17 -3.35 5.65
N GLN A 27 -4.88 -2.90 6.70
CA GLN A 27 -6.19 -3.44 7.08
C GLN A 27 -7.28 -3.11 6.07
N ASP A 28 -7.21 -1.94 5.43
CA ASP A 28 -8.23 -1.42 4.51
C ASP A 28 -7.96 -1.81 3.05
N LEU A 29 -6.81 -2.41 2.77
CA LEU A 29 -6.33 -2.74 1.41
C LEU A 29 -7.38 -3.49 0.56
N ASP A 30 -8.18 -4.36 1.20
CA ASP A 30 -9.22 -5.16 0.57
C ASP A 30 -10.33 -4.29 -0.07
N PHE A 31 -10.59 -3.10 0.47
CA PHE A 31 -11.57 -2.16 -0.10
C PHE A 31 -11.07 -1.42 -1.34
N TYR A 32 -9.75 -1.46 -1.60
CA TYR A 32 -9.13 -0.72 -2.69
C TYR A 32 -8.63 -1.61 -3.83
N ILE A 33 -8.85 -2.92 -3.77
CA ILE A 33 -8.36 -3.87 -4.78
C ILE A 33 -8.76 -3.46 -6.20
N ASP A 34 -10.01 -3.06 -6.42
CA ASP A 34 -10.46 -2.63 -7.76
C ASP A 34 -9.78 -1.34 -8.23
N PHE A 35 -9.44 -0.44 -7.31
CA PHE A 35 -8.64 0.74 -7.63
C PHE A 35 -7.18 0.37 -7.95
N LEU A 36 -6.65 -0.68 -7.33
CA LEU A 36 -5.26 -1.10 -7.46
C LEU A 36 -5.00 -2.05 -8.64
N LYS A 37 -6.04 -2.64 -9.22
CA LYS A 37 -5.95 -3.45 -10.44
C LYS A 37 -5.25 -2.68 -11.58
N ASP A 38 -4.44 -3.41 -12.33
CA ASP A 38 -3.68 -2.92 -13.49
C ASP A 38 -2.69 -1.77 -13.18
N LYS A 39 -2.37 -1.54 -11.89
CA LYS A 39 -1.35 -0.57 -11.46
C LYS A 39 -0.11 -1.27 -10.96
N GLU A 40 1.04 -0.64 -11.18
CA GLU A 40 2.30 -1.06 -10.55
C GLU A 40 2.33 -0.44 -9.15
N VAL A 41 2.23 -1.28 -8.13
CA VAL A 41 2.10 -0.84 -6.73
C VAL A 41 3.45 -0.93 -6.04
N MET A 42 3.90 0.16 -5.44
CA MET A 42 5.05 0.18 -4.52
C MET A 42 4.53 0.36 -3.10
N LEU A 43 4.78 -0.61 -2.23
CA LEU A 43 4.31 -0.58 -0.84
C LEU A 43 5.45 -0.14 0.07
N TYR A 44 5.16 0.70 1.05
CA TYR A 44 6.10 0.94 2.14
C TYR A 44 5.39 1.11 3.48
N CYS A 45 6.15 0.84 4.53
CA CYS A 45 5.80 1.16 5.90
C CYS A 45 7.09 1.54 6.64
N ASP A 46 7.06 1.56 7.98
CA ASP A 46 8.20 2.01 8.78
C ASP A 46 9.36 0.99 8.78
N THR A 47 9.05 -0.29 9.01
CA THR A 47 10.05 -1.36 9.19
C THR A 47 9.98 -2.48 8.15
N GLY A 48 9.08 -2.37 7.16
CA GLY A 48 8.83 -3.39 6.13
C GLY A 48 7.80 -4.46 6.52
N PHE A 49 7.52 -4.70 7.80
CA PHE A 49 6.61 -5.77 8.23
C PHE A 49 5.18 -5.62 7.67
N ARG A 50 4.57 -4.43 7.83
CA ARG A 50 3.22 -4.16 7.32
C ARG A 50 3.15 -4.18 5.79
N ALA A 51 4.21 -3.74 5.13
CA ALA A 51 4.34 -3.80 3.67
C ALA A 51 4.40 -5.25 3.16
N SER A 52 5.08 -6.16 3.88
CA SER A 52 5.09 -7.59 3.56
C SER A 52 3.69 -8.21 3.64
N ILE A 53 2.93 -7.90 4.69
CA ILE A 53 1.55 -8.37 4.85
C ILE A 53 0.65 -7.83 3.73
N ALA A 54 0.78 -6.53 3.41
CA ALA A 54 0.03 -5.92 2.32
C ALA A 54 0.38 -6.54 0.96
N LYS A 55 1.66 -6.85 0.71
CA LYS A 55 2.11 -7.54 -0.50
C LYS A 55 1.47 -8.91 -0.64
N GLU A 56 1.48 -9.72 0.43
CA GLU A 56 0.83 -11.04 0.42
C GLU A 56 -0.68 -10.94 0.15
N LYS A 57 -1.35 -9.90 0.65
CA LYS A 57 -2.75 -9.64 0.31
C LYS A 57 -2.92 -9.32 -1.19
N LEU A 58 -2.15 -8.37 -1.73
CA LEU A 58 -2.27 -7.97 -3.14
C LEU A 58 -2.00 -9.12 -4.11
N VAL A 59 -1.00 -9.95 -3.81
CA VAL A 59 -0.68 -11.14 -4.61
C VAL A 59 -1.86 -12.12 -4.68
N LYS A 60 -2.65 -12.28 -3.61
CA LYS A 60 -3.87 -13.13 -3.63
C LYS A 60 -4.94 -12.61 -4.58
N TYR A 61 -4.94 -11.31 -4.87
CA TYR A 61 -5.83 -10.69 -5.86
C TYR A 61 -5.20 -10.55 -7.24
N GLY A 62 -4.01 -11.12 -7.47
CA GLY A 62 -3.30 -11.04 -8.74
C GLY A 62 -2.68 -9.67 -9.03
N ILE A 63 -2.49 -8.83 -8.01
CA ILE A 63 -1.88 -7.52 -8.13
C ILE A 63 -0.39 -7.63 -7.79
N ASP A 64 0.46 -7.22 -8.73
CA ASP A 64 1.90 -7.18 -8.50
C ASP A 64 2.29 -5.96 -7.66
N ALA A 65 3.04 -6.21 -6.59
CA ALA A 65 3.44 -5.21 -5.62
C ALA A 65 4.90 -5.41 -5.19
N ILE A 66 5.65 -4.30 -5.19
CA ILE A 66 7.07 -4.25 -4.86
C ILE A 66 7.26 -3.62 -3.48
#